data_AF-A0A6J4KJ49-F1
#
_entry.id   AF-A0A6J4KJ49-F1
#
_cell.length_a   1.000
_cell.length_b   1.000
_cell.length_c   1.000
_cell.angle_alpha   90.00
_cell.angle_beta   90.00
_cell.angle_gamma   90.00
#
_symmetry.space_group_name_H-M   'P 1'
#
loop_
_entity.id
_entity.type
_entity.pdbx_description
1 polymer ?
#
loop_
_entity_poly.entity_id
_entity_poly.type
_entity_poly.pdbx_seq_one_letter_code
_entity_poly.pdbx_strand_id
1 'polypeptide(L)'
;MNPIDANHPGAARDELQAALRDGRRALDEALSRDRGRLHGLWSRWQGKPADTGARAAFEQSLQASIAQRNARAAALPHAPVDTSLPIATEADRIVALIREHPVVVIAGETGSGKTTQLPKLCLAAGRGAAGMIGCTQPRRIAARAVAKR
;
A
#
# COMPACT_ATOMS: atom_id res chain seq x y z
N MET A 1 26.26 41.26 -23.85
CA MET A 1 25.95 39.82 -23.88
C MET A 1 26.46 39.24 -22.57
N ASN A 2 25.64 39.29 -21.51
CA ASN A 2 26.03 38.80 -20.18
C ASN A 2 25.70 37.30 -20.09
N PRO A 3 26.62 36.47 -19.57
CA PRO A 3 26.33 35.07 -19.36
C PRO A 3 25.32 34.94 -18.21
N ILE A 4 24.38 34.04 -18.40
CA ILE A 4 23.29 33.76 -17.46
C ILE A 4 23.94 33.00 -16.30
N ASP A 5 24.09 33.64 -15.15
CA ASP A 5 24.50 32.99 -13.90
C ASP A 5 23.43 31.97 -13.49
N ALA A 6 23.61 30.73 -13.95
CA ALA A 6 22.73 29.60 -13.73
C ALA A 6 22.84 28.99 -12.31
N ASN A 7 23.22 29.78 -11.31
CA ASN A 7 23.39 29.29 -9.94
C ASN A 7 22.42 30.00 -9.00
N HIS A 8 21.12 29.73 -9.19
CA HIS A 8 20.06 30.19 -8.30
C HIS A 8 20.01 29.28 -7.06
N PRO A 9 20.37 29.75 -5.85
CA PRO A 9 20.34 28.94 -4.62
C PRO A 9 18.94 28.45 -4.22
N GLY A 10 17.89 28.93 -4.90
CA GLY A 10 16.52 28.41 -4.78
C GLY A 10 16.33 27.03 -5.42
N ALA A 11 16.96 26.75 -6.55
CA ALA A 11 16.74 25.50 -7.30
C ALA A 11 17.15 24.25 -6.49
N ALA A 12 18.32 24.28 -5.85
CA ALA A 12 18.80 23.18 -5.01
C ALA A 12 17.90 22.93 -3.77
N ARG A 13 17.26 23.99 -3.23
CA ARG A 13 16.33 23.87 -2.11
C ARG A 13 14.99 23.28 -2.56
N ASP A 14 14.51 23.67 -3.74
CA ASP A 14 13.26 23.17 -4.30
C ASP A 14 13.36 21.68 -4.68
N GLU A 15 14.48 21.28 -5.27
CA GLU A 15 14.79 19.87 -5.58
C GLU A 15 14.82 19.02 -4.30
N LEU A 16 15.45 19.52 -3.24
CA LEU A 16 15.51 18.81 -1.97
C LEU A 16 14.11 18.65 -1.35
N GLN A 17 13.29 19.70 -1.37
CA GLN A 17 11.92 19.61 -0.88
C GLN A 17 11.08 18.63 -1.70
N ALA A 18 11.25 18.62 -3.02
CA ALA A 18 10.61 17.65 -3.89
C ALA A 18 11.03 16.21 -3.51
N ALA A 19 12.33 15.95 -3.36
CA ALA A 19 12.85 14.65 -2.97
C ALA A 19 12.30 14.17 -1.61
N LEU A 20 12.18 15.07 -0.62
CA LEU A 20 11.59 14.74 0.67
C LEU A 20 10.09 14.43 0.57
N ARG A 21 9.33 15.18 -0.24
CA ARG A 21 7.91 14.91 -0.51
C ARG A 21 7.71 13.58 -1.23
N ASP A 22 8.52 13.31 -2.24
CA ASP A 22 8.45 12.07 -3.03
C ASP A 22 8.85 10.87 -2.18
N GLY A 23 9.90 11.01 -1.36
CA GLY A 23 10.28 10.00 -0.36
C GLY A 23 9.14 9.71 0.62
N ARG A 24 8.42 10.74 1.07
CA ARG A 24 7.25 10.57 1.96
C ARG A 24 6.14 9.77 1.30
N ARG A 25 5.83 10.08 0.03
CA ARG A 25 4.81 9.38 -0.76
C ARG A 25 5.20 7.94 -1.08
N ALA A 26 6.46 7.70 -1.40
CA ALA A 26 6.96 6.37 -1.75
C ALA A 26 6.83 5.34 -0.62
N LEU A 27 6.65 5.78 0.63
CA LEU A 27 6.33 4.90 1.76
C LEU A 27 5.04 4.08 1.54
N ASP A 28 4.10 4.59 0.75
CA ASP A 28 2.87 3.87 0.43
C ASP A 28 3.11 2.66 -0.46
N GLU A 29 4.23 2.64 -1.20
CA GLU A 29 4.69 1.51 -2.01
C GLU A 29 5.47 0.46 -1.23
N ALA A 30 5.82 0.72 0.04
CA ALA A 30 6.50 -0.26 0.89
C ALA A 30 5.55 -1.33 1.46
N LEU A 31 6.11 -2.35 2.11
CA LEU A 31 5.35 -3.28 2.95
C LEU A 31 4.75 -2.58 4.16
N SER A 32 3.52 -2.94 4.53
CA SER A 32 2.81 -2.33 5.67
C SER A 32 3.59 -2.43 6.97
N ARG A 33 4.29 -3.55 7.20
CA ARG A 33 5.10 -3.78 8.42
C ARG A 33 6.34 -2.87 8.51
N ASP A 34 6.84 -2.39 7.38
CA ASP A 34 8.06 -1.59 7.32
C ASP A 34 7.78 -0.08 7.45
N ARG A 35 6.53 0.35 7.26
CA ARG A 35 6.15 1.77 7.22
C ARG A 35 6.62 2.57 8.43
N GLY A 36 6.49 2.03 9.64
CA GLY A 36 6.96 2.70 10.87
C GLY A 36 8.47 2.92 10.87
N ARG A 37 9.25 1.88 10.53
CA ARG A 37 10.71 1.97 10.43
C ARG A 37 11.14 2.97 9.35
N LEU A 38 10.54 2.88 8.17
CA LEU A 38 10.85 3.74 7.03
C LEU A 38 10.47 5.20 7.29
N HIS A 39 9.35 5.46 7.97
CA HIS A 39 8.99 6.79 8.44
C HIS A 39 10.06 7.36 9.38
N GLY A 40 10.60 6.54 10.28
CA GLY A 40 11.70 6.97 11.17
C GLY A 40 12.96 7.36 10.41
N LEU A 41 13.35 6.56 9.40
CA LEU A 41 14.50 6.87 8.53
C LEU A 41 14.27 8.14 7.70
N TRP A 42 13.08 8.27 7.11
CA TRP A 42 12.69 9.48 6.37
C TRP A 42 12.70 10.72 7.26
N SER A 43 12.16 10.63 8.48
CA SER A 43 12.13 11.76 9.43
C SER A 43 13.54 12.18 9.85
N ARG A 44 14.47 11.23 10.01
CA ARG A 44 15.89 11.53 10.28
C ARG A 44 16.53 12.27 9.11
N TRP A 45 16.31 11.81 7.88
CA TRP A 45 16.81 12.50 6.69
C TRP A 45 16.19 13.90 6.54
N GLN A 46 14.89 14.06 6.78
CA GLN A 46 14.23 15.36 6.78
C GLN A 46 14.84 16.33 7.81
N GLY A 47 15.20 15.84 8.99
CA GLY A 47 15.84 16.65 10.04
C GLY A 47 17.29 17.04 9.71
N LYS A 48 17.98 16.27 8.88
CA LYS A 48 19.34 16.54 8.40
C LYS A 48 19.46 16.30 6.89
N PRO A 49 18.92 17.18 6.04
CA PRO A 49 18.79 16.91 4.61
C PRO A 49 20.12 16.77 3.86
N ALA A 50 21.18 17.40 4.37
CA ALA A 50 22.54 17.31 3.83
C ALA A 50 23.29 16.03 4.25
N ASP A 51 22.72 15.23 5.17
CA ASP A 51 23.28 13.95 5.59
C ASP A 51 23.02 12.89 4.51
N THR A 52 24.03 12.64 3.69
CA THR A 52 24.00 11.63 2.62
C THR A 52 23.82 10.22 3.17
N GLY A 53 24.31 9.94 4.39
CA GLY A 53 24.14 8.65 5.05
C GLY A 53 22.70 8.41 5.48
N ALA A 54 22.05 9.42 6.06
CA ALA A 54 20.63 9.36 6.41
C ALA A 54 19.75 9.15 5.17
N ARG A 55 20.05 9.85 4.07
CA ARG A 55 19.38 9.69 2.78
C ARG A 55 19.56 8.26 2.23
N ALA A 56 20.80 7.78 2.12
CA ALA A 56 21.11 6.47 1.56
C ALA A 56 20.46 5.34 2.39
N ALA A 57 20.48 5.44 3.73
CA ALA A 57 19.85 4.45 4.60
C ALA A 57 18.33 4.37 4.39
N PHE A 58 17.66 5.52 4.20
CA PHE A 58 16.25 5.57 3.85
C PHE A 58 15.98 4.94 2.48
N GLU A 59 16.69 5.39 1.44
CA GLU A 59 16.51 4.94 0.06
C GLU A 59 16.75 3.43 -0.05
N GLN A 60 17.84 2.91 0.53
CA GLN A 60 18.15 1.48 0.50
C GLN A 60 17.06 0.64 1.19
N SER A 61 16.62 1.06 2.38
CA SER A 61 15.57 0.35 3.12
C SER A 61 14.22 0.38 2.40
N LEU A 62 13.90 1.50 1.75
CA LEU A 62 12.69 1.67 0.96
C LEU A 62 12.71 0.75 -0.26
N GLN A 63 13.80 0.75 -1.03
CA GLN A 63 13.94 -0.08 -2.22
C GLN A 63 13.85 -1.57 -1.88
N ALA A 64 14.48 -2.00 -0.78
CA ALA A 64 14.38 -3.38 -0.31
C ALA A 64 12.92 -3.77 0.02
N SER A 65 12.16 -2.88 0.67
CA SER A 65 10.75 -3.13 1.02
C SER A 65 9.85 -3.17 -0.22
N ILE A 66 10.05 -2.24 -1.17
CA ILE A 66 9.32 -2.22 -2.45
C ILE A 66 9.60 -3.48 -3.27
N ALA A 67 10.87 -3.87 -3.40
CA ALA A 67 11.26 -5.09 -4.10
C ALA A 67 10.59 -6.33 -3.49
N GLN A 68 10.54 -6.41 -2.16
CA GLN A 68 9.84 -7.50 -1.47
C GLN A 68 8.33 -7.47 -1.70
N ARG A 69 7.69 -6.29 -1.70
CA ARG A 69 6.26 -6.17 -2.06
C ARG A 69 6.01 -6.64 -3.49
N ASN A 70 6.84 -6.24 -4.45
CA ASN A 70 6.70 -6.62 -5.85
C ASN A 70 6.86 -8.12 -6.05
N ALA A 71 7.86 -8.72 -5.40
CA ALA A 71 8.05 -10.18 -5.40
C ALA A 71 6.82 -10.91 -4.81
N ARG A 72 6.23 -10.38 -3.73
CA ARG A 72 4.99 -10.91 -3.16
C ARG A 72 3.82 -10.78 -4.13
N ALA A 73 3.65 -9.61 -4.76
CA ALA A 73 2.58 -9.35 -5.72
C ALA A 73 2.61 -10.36 -6.88
N ALA A 74 3.80 -10.66 -7.41
CA ALA A 74 3.98 -11.66 -8.47
C ALA A 74 3.65 -13.10 -8.04
N ALA A 75 3.72 -13.39 -6.74
CA ALA A 75 3.44 -14.72 -6.17
C ALA A 75 2.04 -14.83 -5.55
N LEU A 76 1.18 -13.81 -5.65
CA LEU A 76 -0.17 -13.86 -5.08
C LEU A 76 -1.03 -14.88 -5.83
N PRO A 77 -1.83 -15.69 -5.12
CA PRO A 77 -2.74 -16.63 -5.77
C PRO A 77 -3.82 -15.86 -6.53
N HIS A 78 -4.22 -16.38 -7.69
CA HIS A 78 -5.42 -15.91 -8.36
C HIS A 78 -6.64 -16.51 -7.68
N ALA A 79 -7.50 -15.67 -7.10
CA ALA A 79 -8.71 -16.08 -6.39
C ALA A 79 -9.95 -15.54 -7.11
N PRO A 80 -10.53 -16.28 -8.07
CA PRO A 80 -11.67 -15.80 -8.83
C PRO A 80 -12.90 -15.60 -7.94
N VAL A 81 -13.70 -14.59 -8.32
CA VAL A 81 -14.98 -14.29 -7.69
C VAL A 81 -16.00 -15.31 -8.16
N ASP A 82 -16.79 -15.84 -7.22
CA ASP A 82 -17.90 -16.73 -7.54
C ASP A 82 -19.07 -15.92 -8.12
N THR A 83 -19.33 -16.07 -9.41
CA THR A 83 -20.35 -15.33 -10.16
C THR A 83 -21.79 -15.69 -9.77
N SER A 84 -22.00 -16.76 -9.01
CA SER A 84 -23.33 -17.15 -8.52
C SER A 84 -23.81 -16.32 -7.32
N LEU A 85 -22.91 -15.57 -6.68
CA LEU A 85 -23.23 -14.79 -5.48
C LEU A 85 -23.60 -13.35 -5.82
N PRO A 86 -24.56 -12.73 -5.11
CA PRO A 86 -24.99 -11.35 -5.36
C PRO A 86 -23.86 -10.32 -5.35
N ILE A 87 -22.82 -10.51 -4.53
CA ILE A 87 -21.67 -9.59 -4.48
C ILE A 87 -20.86 -9.54 -5.79
N ALA A 88 -20.97 -10.54 -6.67
CA ALA A 88 -20.20 -10.60 -7.90
C ALA A 88 -20.52 -9.47 -8.88
N THR A 89 -21.79 -9.02 -8.93
CA THR A 89 -22.19 -7.91 -9.81
C THR A 89 -21.58 -6.57 -9.41
N GLU A 90 -21.19 -6.43 -8.14
CA GLU A 90 -20.57 -5.23 -7.59
C GLU A 90 -19.04 -5.37 -7.43
N ALA A 91 -18.44 -6.48 -7.89
CA ALA A 91 -17.05 -6.82 -7.63
C ALA A 91 -16.08 -5.72 -8.08
N ASP A 92 -16.21 -5.24 -9.31
CA ASP A 92 -15.32 -4.20 -9.88
C ASP A 92 -15.47 -2.87 -9.13
N ARG A 93 -16.71 -2.49 -8.79
CA ARG A 93 -16.99 -1.29 -8.00
C ARG A 93 -16.36 -1.39 -6.61
N ILE A 94 -16.50 -2.53 -5.95
CA ILE A 94 -15.90 -2.77 -4.62
C ILE A 94 -14.37 -2.70 -4.71
N VAL A 95 -13.76 -3.31 -5.73
CA VAL A 95 -12.29 -3.27 -5.93
C VAL A 95 -11.80 -1.84 -6.14
N ALA A 96 -12.51 -1.03 -6.95
CA ALA A 96 -12.18 0.37 -7.15
C ALA A 96 -12.27 1.17 -5.83
N LEU A 97 -13.38 1.04 -5.09
CA LEU A 97 -13.55 1.70 -3.80
C LEU A 97 -12.47 1.32 -2.79
N ILE A 98 -12.07 0.04 -2.74
CA ILE A 98 -10.99 -0.41 -1.84
C ILE A 98 -9.66 0.25 -2.22
N ARG A 99 -9.38 0.51 -3.50
CA ARG A 99 -8.15 1.18 -3.93
C ARG A 99 -8.14 2.66 -3.57
N GLU A 100 -9.26 3.33 -3.81
CA GLU A 100 -9.40 4.79 -3.68
C GLU A 100 -9.58 5.26 -2.24
N HIS A 101 -10.22 4.44 -1.39
CA HIS A 101 -10.57 4.84 -0.04
C HIS A 101 -9.85 4.01 1.03
N PRO A 102 -9.30 4.67 2.07
CA PRO A 102 -8.71 3.97 3.23
C PRO A 102 -9.73 3.14 4.00
N VAL A 103 -11.01 3.55 4.00
CA VAL A 103 -12.10 2.89 4.70
C VAL A 103 -13.31 2.81 3.76
N VAL A 104 -13.86 1.61 3.61
CA VAL A 104 -15.07 1.34 2.84
C VAL A 104 -16.04 0.57 3.72
N VAL A 105 -17.29 1.05 3.79
CA VAL A 105 -18.38 0.35 4.49
C VAL A 105 -19.20 -0.41 3.45
N ILE A 106 -19.35 -1.72 3.62
CA ILE A 106 -20.07 -2.58 2.69
C ILE A 106 -21.26 -3.20 3.43
N ALA A 107 -22.47 -2.84 2.99
CA ALA A 107 -23.72 -3.38 3.50
C ALA A 107 -24.34 -4.32 2.45
N GLY A 108 -25.04 -5.34 2.91
CA GLY A 108 -25.79 -6.27 2.07
C GLY A 108 -26.47 -7.33 2.92
N GLU A 109 -27.49 -7.99 2.39
CA GLU A 109 -28.23 -9.03 3.11
C GLU A 109 -27.37 -10.24 3.49
N THR A 110 -27.81 -11.02 4.48
CA THR A 110 -27.18 -12.32 4.79
C THR A 110 -27.28 -13.24 3.57
N GLY A 111 -26.20 -13.94 3.23
CA GLY A 111 -26.16 -14.82 2.05
C GLY A 111 -25.61 -14.15 0.77
N SER A 112 -25.47 -12.83 0.74
CA SER A 112 -24.87 -12.10 -0.40
C SER A 112 -23.41 -12.45 -0.77
N GLY A 113 -22.72 -13.25 0.06
CA GLY A 113 -21.35 -13.67 -0.19
C GLY A 113 -20.25 -12.78 0.39
N LYS A 114 -20.58 -11.74 1.18
CA LYS A 114 -19.62 -10.79 1.77
C LYS A 114 -18.42 -11.47 2.45
N THR A 115 -18.67 -12.29 3.46
CA THR A 115 -17.60 -12.95 4.23
C THR A 115 -16.74 -13.90 3.39
N THR A 116 -17.30 -14.45 2.31
CA THR A 116 -16.61 -15.42 1.43
C THR A 116 -15.82 -14.74 0.32
N GLN A 117 -16.31 -13.63 -0.23
CA GLN A 117 -15.74 -13.01 -1.43
C GLN A 117 -14.93 -11.74 -1.15
N LEU A 118 -15.24 -10.97 -0.09
CA LEU A 118 -14.47 -9.75 0.24
C LEU A 118 -12.96 -9.99 0.41
N PRO A 119 -12.47 -11.09 1.01
CA PRO A 119 -11.03 -11.35 1.09
C PRO A 119 -10.39 -11.49 -0.29
N LYS A 120 -11.10 -12.08 -1.25
CA LYS A 120 -10.65 -12.22 -2.65
C LYS A 120 -10.67 -10.88 -3.38
N LEU A 121 -11.70 -10.06 -3.15
CA LEU A 121 -11.76 -8.70 -3.71
C LEU A 121 -10.64 -7.81 -3.15
N CYS A 122 -10.32 -7.93 -1.87
CA CYS A 122 -9.15 -7.27 -1.28
C CYS A 122 -7.83 -7.72 -1.93
N LEU A 123 -7.73 -9.00 -2.29
CA LEU A 123 -6.57 -9.53 -3.01
C LEU A 123 -6.48 -8.95 -4.43
N ALA A 124 -7.59 -8.91 -5.17
CA ALA A 124 -7.70 -8.28 -6.49
C ALA A 124 -7.43 -6.76 -6.44
N ALA A 125 -7.73 -6.11 -5.31
CA ALA A 125 -7.37 -4.73 -5.04
C ALA A 125 -5.88 -4.53 -4.67
N GLY A 126 -5.07 -5.59 -4.64
CA GLY A 126 -3.63 -5.54 -4.37
C GLY A 126 -3.27 -5.50 -2.87
N ARG A 127 -4.23 -5.64 -1.96
CA ARG A 127 -3.97 -5.53 -0.51
C ARG A 127 -3.12 -6.67 0.06
N GLY A 128 -3.05 -7.82 -0.62
CA GLY A 128 -2.18 -8.94 -0.25
C GLY A 128 -0.69 -8.74 -0.56
N ALA A 129 -0.34 -7.76 -1.41
CA ALA A 129 1.05 -7.50 -1.78
C ALA A 129 1.83 -6.86 -0.63
N ALA A 130 1.26 -5.80 -0.05
CA ALA A 130 1.89 -5.03 1.02
C ALA A 130 1.89 -5.73 2.39
N GLY A 131 1.03 -6.74 2.60
CA GLY A 131 0.87 -7.40 3.89
C GLY A 131 -0.11 -8.58 3.87
N MET A 132 -0.72 -8.85 5.01
CA MET A 132 -1.76 -9.88 5.16
C MET A 132 -3.15 -9.25 5.15
N ILE A 133 -4.12 -9.96 4.58
CA ILE A 133 -5.54 -9.61 4.67
C ILE A 133 -6.11 -10.31 5.91
N GLY A 134 -6.48 -9.52 6.92
CA GLY A 134 -7.11 -10.03 8.13
C GLY A 134 -8.63 -10.05 7.99
N CYS A 135 -9.25 -11.20 8.20
CA CYS A 135 -10.71 -11.34 8.21
C CYS A 135 -11.15 -11.76 9.61
N THR A 136 -11.80 -10.83 10.31
CA THR A 136 -12.32 -11.10 11.66
C THR A 136 -13.75 -11.60 11.59
N GLN A 137 -14.13 -12.45 12.55
CA GLN A 137 -15.50 -12.92 12.72
C GLN A 137 -15.82 -12.92 14.22
N PRO A 138 -17.03 -12.51 14.64
CA PRO A 138 -17.41 -12.48 16.04
C PRO A 138 -17.49 -13.88 16.66
N ARG A 139 -17.67 -14.93 15.84
CA ARG A 139 -17.77 -16.33 16.28
C ARG A 139 -16.59 -17.15 15.77
N ARG A 140 -15.92 -17.88 16.67
CA ARG A 140 -14.79 -18.77 16.35
C ARG A 140 -15.13 -19.81 15.28
N ILE A 141 -16.33 -20.40 15.32
CA ILE A 141 -16.76 -21.41 14.33
C ILE A 141 -16.86 -20.78 12.94
N ALA A 142 -17.39 -19.56 12.82
CA ALA A 142 -17.45 -18.84 11.55
C ALA A 142 -16.04 -18.52 11.03
N ALA A 143 -15.13 -18.04 11.90
CA ALA A 143 -13.74 -17.79 11.52
C ALA A 143 -13.06 -19.05 10.93
N ARG A 144 -13.19 -20.20 11.60
CA ARG A 144 -12.62 -21.47 11.14
C ARG A 144 -13.27 -21.97 9.85
N ALA A 145 -14.59 -21.86 9.73
CA ALA A 145 -15.32 -22.29 8.54
C ALA A 145 -14.96 -21.46 7.30
N VAL A 146 -14.74 -20.15 7.48
CA VAL A 146 -14.30 -19.24 6.42
C VAL A 146 -12.86 -19.52 6.03
N ALA A 147 -11.96 -19.74 7.00
CA ALA A 147 -10.54 -20.01 6.71
C ALA A 147 -10.29 -21.35 5.99
N LYS A 148 -11.20 -22.32 6.09
CA LYS A 148 -11.09 -23.63 5.42
C LYS A 148 -11.59 -23.61 3.96
N ARG A 149 -12.38 -22.61 3.58
CA ARG A 149 -12.98 -22.46 2.24
C ARG A 149 -12.10 -21.61 1.35
#